data_AF-A0A2W2FTB0-F1
#
_entry.id   AF-A0A2W2FTB0-F1
#
_cell.length_a   1.000
_cell.length_b   1.000
_cell.length_c   1.000
_cell.angle_alpha   90.00
_cell.angle_beta   90.00
_cell.angle_gamma   90.00
#
_symmetry.space_group_name_H-M   'P 1'
#
loop_
_entity.id
_entity.type
_entity.pdbx_description
1 polymer ?
#
loop_
_entity_poly.entity_id
_entity_poly.type
_entity_poly.pdbx_seq_one_letter_code
_entity_poly.pdbx_strand_id
1 'polypeptide(L)'
;MIGRHARRESSWEVLVTGATGGIGTALVGALTAAGHEVTAVGRDVGRLGVRGIEADLADPGTLAAAGELRELADSLREEEAAHGIRVTTVYPGATATDLLGEVRNAFGSPYDPEACIRPRTLAEMIVWVLNAPADSYPCELSVLPSPR
;
A
#
# COMPACT_ATOMS: atom_id res chain seq x y z
N MET A 1 34.67 20.77 0.65
CA MET A 1 34.48 19.82 1.76
C MET A 1 32.97 19.64 1.92
N ILE A 2 32.38 18.70 1.19
CA ILE A 2 30.91 18.51 1.14
C ILE A 2 30.53 17.62 2.32
N GLY A 3 29.82 18.19 3.29
CA GLY A 3 29.36 17.48 4.48
C GLY A 3 28.45 16.33 4.08
N ARG A 4 28.88 15.10 4.39
CA ARG A 4 28.01 13.91 4.41
C ARG A 4 26.84 14.24 5.32
N HIS A 5 25.66 14.45 4.75
CA HIS A 5 24.43 14.36 5.51
C HIS A 5 24.35 12.93 6.03
N ALA A 6 24.59 12.78 7.33
CA ALA A 6 24.35 11.53 8.03
C ALA A 6 22.87 11.20 7.82
N ARG A 7 22.59 10.13 7.06
CA ARG A 7 21.27 9.53 6.96
C ARG A 7 20.81 9.24 8.39
N ARG A 8 19.78 9.95 8.88
CA ARG A 8 18.98 9.37 9.95
C ARG A 8 18.31 8.16 9.32
N GLU A 9 18.65 6.97 9.80
CA GLU A 9 17.77 5.80 9.68
C GLU A 9 16.53 6.15 10.51
N SER A 10 15.60 6.89 9.93
CA SER A 10 14.41 7.33 10.63
C SER A 10 13.37 6.21 10.57
N SER A 11 13.22 5.50 11.68
CA SER A 11 12.03 4.70 11.96
C SER A 11 10.80 5.61 11.89
N TRP A 12 9.80 5.23 11.08
CA TRP A 12 8.51 5.91 11.03
C TRP A 12 7.50 5.14 11.85
N GLU A 13 6.52 5.87 12.39
CA GLU A 13 5.27 5.29 12.84
C GLU A 13 4.32 5.21 11.64
N VAL A 14 3.85 4.01 11.31
CA VAL A 14 3.06 3.74 10.12
C VAL A 14 1.75 3.07 10.48
N LEU A 15 0.65 3.70 10.11
CA LEU A 15 -0.69 3.12 10.20
C LEU A 15 -1.04 2.44 8.87
N VAL A 16 -1.35 1.15 8.89
CA VAL A 16 -1.78 0.40 7.70
C VAL A 16 -3.24 0.03 7.84
N THR A 17 -4.10 0.52 6.95
CA THR A 17 -5.51 0.08 6.85
C THR A 17 -5.66 -1.06 5.86
N GLY A 18 -6.68 -1.91 6.04
CA GLY A 18 -6.79 -3.15 5.27
C GLY A 18 -5.60 -4.10 5.49
N ALA A 19 -4.96 -4.00 6.66
CA ALA A 19 -3.69 -4.66 6.98
C ALA A 19 -3.75 -6.19 6.88
N THR A 20 -4.94 -6.78 7.00
CA THR A 20 -5.14 -8.22 6.93
C THR A 20 -5.38 -8.71 5.49
N GLY A 21 -5.57 -7.84 4.51
CA GLY A 21 -5.69 -8.24 3.10
C GLY A 21 -4.36 -8.74 2.53
N GLY A 22 -4.39 -9.37 1.35
CA GLY A 22 -3.19 -9.95 0.74
C GLY A 22 -2.04 -8.94 0.55
N ILE A 23 -2.34 -7.73 0.08
CA ILE A 23 -1.36 -6.63 -0.03
C ILE A 23 -0.99 -6.08 1.35
N GLY A 24 -1.99 -5.81 2.20
CA GLY A 24 -1.78 -5.25 3.54
C GLY A 24 -0.86 -6.11 4.40
N THR A 25 -1.02 -7.43 4.35
CA THR A 25 -0.20 -8.38 5.12
C THR A 25 1.26 -8.32 4.66
N ALA A 26 1.47 -8.28 3.34
CA ALA A 26 2.81 -8.13 2.77
C ALA A 26 3.44 -6.78 3.13
N LEU A 27 2.64 -5.71 3.15
CA LEU A 27 3.09 -4.36 3.51
C LEU A 27 3.50 -4.27 4.98
N VAL A 28 2.70 -4.79 5.91
CA VAL A 28 3.06 -4.86 7.34
C VAL A 28 4.39 -5.59 7.52
N GLY A 29 4.57 -6.73 6.84
CA GLY A 29 5.83 -7.48 6.86
C GLY A 29 7.02 -6.68 6.33
N ALA A 30 6.85 -6.01 5.18
CA ALA A 30 7.90 -5.20 4.57
C ALA A 30 8.29 -3.99 5.44
N LEU A 31 7.32 -3.29 6.01
CA LEU A 31 7.54 -2.13 6.88
C LEU A 31 8.24 -2.52 8.20
N THR A 32 7.81 -3.63 8.81
CA THR A 32 8.43 -4.16 10.02
C THR A 32 9.87 -4.58 9.75
N ALA A 33 10.12 -5.27 8.62
CA ALA A 33 11.47 -5.67 8.21
C ALA A 33 12.37 -4.47 7.88
N ALA A 34 11.79 -3.34 7.46
CA ALA A 34 12.48 -2.07 7.24
C ALA A 34 12.75 -1.28 8.54
N GLY A 35 12.33 -1.80 9.70
CA GLY A 35 12.59 -1.17 11.00
C GLY A 35 11.61 -0.05 11.38
N HIS A 36 10.43 -0.01 10.77
CA HIS A 36 9.37 0.93 11.12
C HIS A 36 8.46 0.38 12.23
N GLU A 37 7.90 1.27 13.04
CA GLU A 37 6.85 0.92 13.98
C GLU A 37 5.51 0.89 13.26
N VAL A 38 4.84 -0.26 13.26
CA VAL A 38 3.62 -0.46 12.47
C VAL A 38 2.42 -0.68 13.38
N THR A 39 1.35 0.08 13.13
CA THR A 39 0.01 -0.19 13.67
C THR A 39 -0.89 -0.66 12.52
N ALA A 40 -1.49 -1.84 12.67
CA ALA A 40 -2.40 -2.44 11.71
C ALA A 40 -3.86 -2.12 12.04
N VAL A 41 -4.66 -1.85 11.02
CA VAL A 41 -6.12 -1.70 11.11
C VAL A 41 -6.81 -2.68 10.18
N GLY A 42 -7.76 -3.45 10.69
CA GLY A 42 -8.51 -4.45 9.93
C GLY A 42 -9.33 -5.37 10.83
N ARG A 43 -10.04 -6.33 10.22
CA ARG A 43 -11.01 -7.19 10.94
C ARG A 43 -10.38 -8.29 11.82
N ASP A 44 -9.16 -8.72 11.50
CA ASP A 44 -8.47 -9.84 12.19
C ASP A 44 -6.97 -9.53 12.35
N VAL A 45 -6.67 -8.43 13.02
CA VAL A 45 -5.30 -7.88 13.14
C VAL A 45 -4.41 -8.67 14.09
N GLY A 46 -4.98 -9.49 14.99
CA GLY A 46 -4.23 -10.28 15.97
C GLY A 46 -3.23 -11.26 15.35
N ARG A 47 -3.46 -11.66 14.09
CA ARG A 47 -2.58 -12.57 13.35
C ARG A 47 -1.28 -11.94 12.83
N LEU A 48 -1.16 -10.61 12.85
CA LEU A 48 -0.04 -9.89 12.22
C LEU A 48 1.13 -9.60 13.17
N GLY A 49 1.00 -9.88 14.48
CA GLY A 49 2.09 -9.68 15.46
C GLY A 49 2.50 -8.21 15.67
N VAL A 50 1.64 -7.26 15.27
CA VAL A 50 1.83 -5.80 15.44
C VAL A 50 0.64 -5.20 16.20
N ARG A 51 0.76 -3.95 16.69
CA ARG A 51 -0.36 -3.26 17.35
C ARG A 51 -1.56 -3.19 16.40
N GLY A 52 -2.76 -3.52 16.88
CA GLY A 52 -3.95 -3.65 16.05
C GLY A 52 -5.12 -2.76 16.48
N ILE A 53 -5.89 -2.24 15.52
CA ILE A 53 -7.22 -1.64 15.72
C ILE A 53 -8.22 -2.40 14.84
N GLU A 54 -9.31 -2.88 15.43
CA GLU A 54 -10.36 -3.57 14.68
C GLU A 54 -11.32 -2.57 14.02
N ALA A 55 -11.48 -2.66 12.69
CA ALA A 55 -12.43 -1.86 11.91
C ALA A 55 -12.78 -2.57 10.58
N ASP A 56 -14.02 -2.36 10.08
CA ASP A 56 -14.49 -2.91 8.81
C ASP A 56 -14.66 -1.79 7.77
N LEU A 57 -14.01 -1.95 6.61
CA LEU A 57 -14.01 -1.00 5.49
C LEU A 57 -14.50 -1.65 4.18
N ALA A 58 -15.11 -2.84 4.24
CA ALA A 58 -15.37 -3.66 3.06
C ALA A 58 -16.79 -3.45 2.47
N ASP A 59 -16.95 -2.47 1.58
CA ASP A 59 -18.07 -2.44 0.61
C ASP A 59 -17.56 -2.70 -0.83
N PRO A 60 -17.89 -3.86 -1.43
CA PRO A 60 -17.52 -4.23 -2.80
C PRO A 60 -18.11 -3.35 -3.93
N GLY A 61 -19.04 -2.43 -3.65
CA GLY A 61 -19.66 -1.55 -4.66
C GLY A 61 -18.75 -0.45 -5.26
N THR A 62 -17.48 -0.39 -4.85
CA THR A 62 -16.57 0.77 -4.99
C THR A 62 -15.74 0.83 -6.27
N LEU A 63 -16.01 0.00 -7.29
CA LEU A 63 -15.27 0.08 -8.57
C LEU A 63 -15.45 1.44 -9.28
N ALA A 64 -16.63 2.07 -9.16
CA ALA A 64 -16.84 3.45 -9.60
C ALA A 64 -16.17 4.47 -8.66
N ALA A 65 -16.16 4.18 -7.36
CA ALA A 65 -15.50 5.00 -6.35
C ALA A 65 -13.97 5.03 -6.52
N ALA A 66 -13.34 4.15 -7.30
CA ALA A 66 -11.91 4.24 -7.60
C ALA A 66 -11.53 5.57 -8.31
N GLY A 67 -12.41 6.10 -9.15
CA GLY A 67 -12.26 7.44 -9.72
C GLY A 67 -12.39 8.54 -8.65
N GLU A 68 -13.40 8.42 -7.79
CA GLU A 68 -13.67 9.33 -6.65
C GLU A 68 -12.51 9.33 -5.64
N LEU A 69 -11.88 8.18 -5.40
CA LEU A 69 -10.71 8.05 -4.52
C LEU A 69 -9.49 8.76 -5.09
N ARG A 70 -9.33 8.80 -6.41
CA ARG A 70 -8.27 9.58 -7.05
C ARG A 70 -8.50 11.07 -6.85
N GLU A 71 -9.72 11.55 -7.13
CA GLU A 71 -10.07 12.96 -6.95
C GLU A 71 -9.95 13.38 -5.48
N LEU A 72 -10.36 12.52 -4.54
CA LEU A 72 -10.16 12.73 -3.11
C LEU A 72 -8.67 12.81 -2.75
N ALA A 73 -7.85 11.89 -3.27
CA ALA A 73 -6.41 11.90 -3.02
C ALA A 73 -5.74 13.15 -3.62
N ASP A 74 -6.22 13.63 -4.77
CA ASP A 74 -5.76 14.87 -5.40
C ASP A 74 -6.09 16.09 -4.52
N SER A 75 -7.34 16.21 -4.06
CA SER A 75 -7.76 17.28 -3.13
C SER A 75 -6.94 17.25 -1.84
N LEU A 76 -6.81 16.08 -1.22
CA LEU A 76 -6.06 15.92 0.02
C LEU A 76 -4.59 16.29 -0.14
N ARG A 77 -4.00 15.97 -1.30
CA ARG A 77 -2.61 16.33 -1.60
C ARG A 77 -2.43 17.84 -1.68
N GLU A 78 -3.36 18.54 -2.32
CA GLU A 78 -3.32 20.01 -2.43
C GLU A 78 -3.52 20.68 -1.08
N GLU A 79 -4.51 20.24 -0.31
CA GLU A 79 -4.86 20.79 1.01
C GLU A 79 -3.71 20.61 2.02
N GLU A 80 -3.07 19.45 2.02
CA GLU A 80 -2.09 19.09 3.05
C GLU A 80 -0.63 19.39 2.65
N ALA A 81 -0.40 19.86 1.42
CA ALA A 81 0.92 20.27 0.95
C ALA A 81 1.52 21.38 1.84
N ALA A 82 0.69 22.32 2.33
CA ALA A 82 1.11 23.39 3.23
C ALA A 82 1.58 22.87 4.60
N HIS A 83 1.16 21.66 4.99
CA HIS A 83 1.55 20.98 6.24
C HIS A 83 2.71 20.00 6.03
N GLY A 84 3.27 19.90 4.82
CA GLY A 84 4.38 19.01 4.51
C GLY A 84 3.98 17.52 4.43
N ILE A 85 2.68 17.22 4.30
CA ILE A 85 2.17 15.87 4.13
C ILE A 85 2.26 15.47 2.66
N ARG A 86 2.69 14.23 2.40
CA ARG A 86 2.82 13.65 1.06
C ARG A 86 1.74 12.60 0.86
N VAL A 87 1.04 12.67 -0.27
CA VAL A 87 -0.06 11.74 -0.60
C VAL A 87 0.27 10.99 -1.89
N THR A 88 0.43 9.67 -1.79
CA THR A 88 0.68 8.80 -2.95
C THR A 88 -0.51 7.87 -3.19
N THR A 89 -1.03 7.88 -4.41
CA THR A 89 -2.02 6.89 -4.87
C THR A 89 -1.31 5.74 -5.58
N VAL A 90 -1.62 4.50 -5.22
CA VAL A 90 -1.03 3.30 -5.84
C VAL A 90 -2.10 2.57 -6.62
N TYR A 91 -1.84 2.31 -7.90
CA TYR A 91 -2.70 1.58 -8.82
C TYR A 91 -2.09 0.22 -9.14
N PRO A 92 -2.34 -0.82 -8.31
CA PRO A 92 -1.87 -2.15 -8.60
C PRO A 92 -2.71 -2.82 -9.69
N GLY A 93 -2.03 -3.40 -10.67
CA GLY A 93 -2.59 -4.38 -11.58
C GLY A 93 -2.87 -5.71 -10.85
N ALA A 94 -3.23 -6.74 -11.62
CA ALA A 94 -3.54 -8.07 -11.08
C ALA A 94 -2.45 -8.54 -10.09
N THR A 95 -2.80 -8.63 -8.81
CA THR A 95 -1.91 -9.00 -7.72
C THR A 95 -2.41 -10.31 -7.10
N ALA A 96 -1.50 -11.28 -6.92
CA ALA A 96 -1.80 -12.62 -6.44
C ALA A 96 -2.29 -12.59 -4.98
N THR A 97 -3.60 -12.43 -4.82
CA THR A 97 -4.29 -12.32 -3.52
C THR A 97 -5.52 -13.22 -3.55
N ASP A 98 -5.94 -13.69 -2.37
CA ASP A 98 -7.14 -14.50 -2.24
C ASP A 98 -8.37 -13.76 -2.76
N LEU A 99 -8.48 -12.45 -2.48
CA LEU A 99 -9.54 -11.58 -2.99
C LEU A 99 -9.62 -11.59 -4.53
N LEU A 100 -8.47 -11.48 -5.22
CA LEU A 100 -8.48 -11.54 -6.69
C LEU A 100 -8.90 -12.92 -7.18
N GLY A 101 -8.50 -14.00 -6.49
CA GLY A 101 -8.92 -15.36 -6.80
C GLY A 101 -10.44 -15.53 -6.68
N GLU A 102 -11.02 -15.05 -5.58
CA GLU A 102 -12.47 -15.05 -5.33
C GLU A 102 -13.23 -14.27 -6.40
N VAL A 103 -12.79 -13.03 -6.70
CA VAL A 103 -13.39 -12.19 -7.74
C VAL A 103 -13.35 -12.88 -9.09
N ARG A 104 -12.19 -13.40 -9.52
CA ARG A 104 -12.08 -14.07 -10.82
C ARG A 104 -12.96 -15.31 -10.90
N ASN A 105 -13.03 -16.11 -9.84
CA ASN A 105 -13.90 -17.28 -9.77
C ASN A 105 -15.38 -16.87 -9.91
N ALA A 106 -15.82 -15.83 -9.17
CA ALA A 106 -17.18 -15.30 -9.25
C ALA A 106 -17.57 -14.84 -10.67
N PHE A 107 -16.61 -14.34 -11.45
CA PHE A 107 -16.80 -13.93 -12.84
C PHE A 107 -16.40 -15.01 -13.87
N GLY A 108 -16.20 -16.27 -13.46
CA GLY A 108 -15.88 -17.39 -14.36
C GLY A 108 -14.54 -17.25 -15.11
N SER A 109 -13.62 -16.45 -14.58
CA SER A 109 -12.32 -16.16 -15.19
C SER A 109 -11.20 -17.00 -14.54
N PRO A 110 -10.23 -17.52 -15.32
CA PRO A 110 -9.13 -18.29 -14.75
C PRO A 110 -8.24 -17.40 -13.88
N TYR A 111 -7.85 -17.93 -12.71
CA TYR A 111 -6.88 -17.32 -11.82
C TYR A 111 -5.55 -18.07 -11.91
N ASP A 112 -4.54 -17.39 -12.45
CA ASP A 112 -3.16 -17.83 -12.41
C ASP A 112 -2.37 -16.87 -11.51
N PRO A 113 -2.02 -17.26 -10.26
CA PRO A 113 -1.26 -16.40 -9.36
C PRO A 113 0.15 -16.12 -9.90
N GLU A 114 0.72 -17.03 -10.70
CA GLU A 114 2.05 -16.80 -11.27
C GLU A 114 1.98 -15.63 -12.24
N ALA A 115 0.94 -15.50 -13.06
CA ALA A 115 0.78 -14.38 -13.99
C ALA A 115 0.50 -13.01 -13.32
N CYS A 116 0.42 -12.96 -11.99
CA CYS A 116 0.11 -11.76 -11.24
C CYS A 116 1.35 -11.16 -10.55
N ILE A 117 1.25 -9.90 -10.12
CA ILE A 117 2.21 -9.29 -9.21
C ILE A 117 2.18 -10.05 -7.88
N ARG A 118 3.34 -10.37 -7.31
CA ARG A 118 3.40 -10.92 -5.95
C ARG A 118 3.11 -9.80 -4.94
N PRO A 119 2.26 -10.00 -3.92
CA PRO A 119 1.98 -8.98 -2.90
C PRO A 119 3.24 -8.38 -2.27
N ARG A 120 4.26 -9.21 -2.03
CA ARG A 120 5.57 -8.77 -1.51
C ARG A 120 6.25 -7.74 -2.42
N THR A 121 6.22 -7.94 -3.74
CA THR A 121 6.80 -6.99 -4.69
C THR A 121 6.10 -5.63 -4.60
N LEU A 122 4.77 -5.63 -4.50
CA LEU A 122 4.01 -4.39 -4.36
C LEU A 122 4.32 -3.69 -3.02
N ALA A 123 4.42 -4.45 -1.92
CA ALA A 123 4.82 -3.92 -0.62
C ALA A 123 6.21 -3.27 -0.65
N GLU A 124 7.19 -3.92 -1.28
CA GLU A 124 8.55 -3.38 -1.44
C GLU A 124 8.55 -2.07 -2.26
N MET A 125 7.70 -1.95 -3.27
CA MET A 125 7.52 -0.70 -4.03
C MET A 125 6.88 0.41 -3.19
N ILE A 126 5.92 0.10 -2.32
CA ILE A 126 5.34 1.08 -1.38
C ILE A 126 6.40 1.56 -0.38
N VAL A 127 7.23 0.66 0.15
CA VAL A 127 8.36 1.06 1.02
C VAL A 127 9.33 1.98 0.27
N TRP A 128 9.58 1.74 -1.02
CA TRP A 128 10.38 2.65 -1.84
C TRP A 128 9.75 4.04 -1.98
N VAL A 129 8.43 4.13 -2.20
CA VAL A 129 7.68 5.41 -2.22
C VAL A 129 7.86 6.18 -0.91
N LEU A 130 7.73 5.50 0.23
CA LEU A 130 7.87 6.13 1.54
C LEU A 130 9.29 6.70 1.75
N ASN A 131 10.30 6.01 1.20
CA ASN A 131 11.71 6.41 1.20
C ASN A 131 12.10 7.44 0.14
N ALA A 132 11.13 8.02 -0.59
CA ALA A 132 11.42 9.10 -1.51
C ALA A 132 12.08 10.30 -0.78
N PRO A 133 13.03 11.01 -1.44
CA PRO A 133 13.70 12.18 -0.88
C PRO A 133 12.75 13.27 -0.35
N ALA A 134 13.26 14.18 0.48
CA ALA A 134 12.43 15.25 1.04
C ALA A 134 11.96 16.27 -0.02
N ASP A 135 12.71 16.41 -1.12
CA ASP A 135 12.43 17.36 -2.19
C ASP A 135 11.54 16.79 -3.31
N SER A 136 11.23 15.49 -3.27
CA SER A 136 10.47 14.83 -4.33
C SER A 136 9.85 13.52 -3.85
N TYR A 137 8.65 13.22 -4.33
CA TYR A 137 8.00 11.93 -4.12
C TYR A 137 7.07 11.60 -5.28
N PRO A 138 6.87 10.31 -5.59
CA PRO A 138 5.87 9.90 -6.56
C PRO A 138 4.48 10.10 -5.95
N CYS A 139 3.69 11.01 -6.50
CA CYS A 139 2.30 11.23 -6.10
C CYS A 139 1.35 10.14 -6.63
N GLU A 140 1.76 9.43 -7.69
CA GLU A 140 1.05 8.30 -8.27
C GLU A 140 2.04 7.17 -8.62
N LEU A 141 1.62 5.92 -8.42
CA LEU A 141 2.40 4.73 -8.77
C LEU A 141 1.50 3.67 -9.40
N SER A 142 1.63 3.47 -10.71
CA SER A 142 0.96 2.38 -11.44
C SER A 142 1.90 1.19 -11.60
N VAL A 143 1.47 0.01 -11.16
CA VAL A 143 2.28 -1.21 -11.18
C VAL A 143 1.53 -2.28 -11.94
N LEU A 144 2.14 -2.84 -13.00
CA LEU A 144 1.54 -3.92 -13.79
C LEU A 144 2.38 -5.20 -13.67
N PRO A 145 1.77 -6.39 -13.85
CA PRO A 145 2.53 -7.61 -14.06
C PRO A 145 3.50 -7.45 -15.24
N SER A 146 4.70 -8.00 -15.12
CA SER A 146 5.65 -8.00 -16.23
C SER A 146 5.11 -8.84 -17.40
N PRO A 147 5.33 -8.42 -18.65
CA PRO A 147 5.04 -9.26 -19.83
C PRO A 147 5.76 -10.62 -19.72
N ARG A 148 5.11 -11.68 -20.20
CA ARG A 148 5.64 -13.05 -20.24
C ARG A 148 5.68 -13.55 -21.67
#